data_AF-A0A173SJQ0-F1
#
_entry.id   AF-A0A173SJQ0-F1
#
_cell.length_a   1.000
_cell.length_b   1.000
_cell.length_c   1.000
_cell.angle_alpha   90.00
_cell.angle_beta   90.00
_cell.angle_gamma   90.00
#
_symmetry.space_group_name_H-M   'P 1'
#
loop_
_entity.id
_entity.type
_entity.pdbx_description
1 polymer ?
#
loop_
_entity_poly.entity_id
_entity_poly.type
_entity_poly.pdbx_seq_one_letter_code
_entity_poly.pdbx_strand_id
1 'polypeptide(L)'
;MLTGNSHAFDNGTAAGNFLYQMIQMDLFAKSGIRVYYAGDLDPEGILIAQKLSQYYKGEFHYWHMETADYEKCRSEEVISPKRMKILERITDGRLKPVVDRIEEYGTAVYQEMLVEEM
;
A
#
# COMPACT_ATOMS: atom_id res chain seq x y z
N MET A 1 -4.08 24.46 -20.66
CA MET A 1 -3.13 23.32 -20.73
C MET A 1 -3.24 22.60 -19.40
N LEU A 2 -3.68 21.33 -19.37
CA LEU A 2 -4.17 20.68 -18.13
C LEU A 2 -3.06 20.42 -17.07
N THR A 3 -1.77 20.42 -17.46
CA THR A 3 -0.65 20.10 -16.55
C THR A 3 0.55 21.04 -16.66
N GLY A 4 0.58 21.96 -17.65
CA GLY A 4 1.75 22.83 -17.89
C GLY A 4 3.03 22.10 -18.31
N ASN A 5 2.99 20.77 -18.50
CA ASN A 5 4.15 19.95 -18.87
C ASN A 5 3.80 19.12 -20.12
N SER A 6 4.44 19.45 -21.25
CA SER A 6 4.19 18.82 -22.56
C SER A 6 4.48 17.32 -22.59
N HIS A 7 5.29 16.82 -21.65
CA HIS A 7 5.73 15.43 -21.56
C HIS A 7 4.92 14.59 -20.56
N ALA A 8 3.90 15.15 -19.91
CA ALA A 8 3.13 14.45 -18.88
C ALA A 8 2.41 13.19 -19.38
N PHE A 9 2.26 13.05 -20.70
CA PHE A 9 1.61 11.90 -21.35
C PHE A 9 2.59 11.03 -22.15
N ASP A 10 3.90 11.27 -22.03
CA ASP A 10 4.89 10.53 -22.78
C ASP A 10 4.97 9.09 -22.26
N ASN A 11 4.63 8.15 -23.13
CA ASN A 11 4.66 6.73 -22.84
C ASN A 11 6.11 6.28 -22.54
N GLY A 12 6.28 5.46 -21.50
CA GLY A 12 7.59 4.97 -21.06
C GLY A 12 8.36 5.90 -20.12
N THR A 13 7.85 7.09 -19.84
CA THR A 13 8.40 7.95 -18.77
C THR A 13 7.79 7.61 -17.42
N ALA A 14 8.53 7.82 -16.32
CA ALA A 14 8.00 7.60 -14.98
C ALA A 14 6.74 8.44 -14.69
N ALA A 15 6.73 9.71 -15.14
CA ALA A 15 5.58 10.60 -14.96
C ALA A 15 4.37 10.16 -15.82
N GLY A 16 4.60 9.79 -17.08
CA GLY A 16 3.56 9.29 -17.97
C GLY A 16 2.96 7.97 -17.48
N ASN A 17 3.79 7.03 -17.02
CA ASN A 17 3.33 5.76 -16.45
C ASN A 17 2.51 5.98 -15.16
N PHE A 18 2.95 6.90 -14.29
CA PHE A 18 2.22 7.26 -13.08
C PHE A 18 0.84 7.88 -13.41
N LEU A 19 0.80 8.82 -14.34
CA LEU A 19 -0.46 9.44 -14.78
C LEU A 19 -1.41 8.40 -15.40
N TYR A 20 -0.87 7.49 -16.21
CA TYR A 20 -1.65 6.39 -16.78
C TYR A 20 -2.28 5.51 -15.69
N GLN A 21 -1.52 5.10 -14.67
CA GLN A 21 -2.02 4.32 -13.54
C GLN A 21 -3.12 5.07 -12.76
N MET A 22 -2.95 6.37 -12.52
CA MET A 22 -3.98 7.20 -11.88
C MET A 22 -5.29 7.21 -12.68
N ILE A 23 -5.20 7.42 -14.00
CA ILE A 23 -6.37 7.39 -14.89
C ILE A 23 -7.05 6.01 -14.87
N GLN A 24 -6.28 4.91 -14.86
CA GLN A 24 -6.84 3.57 -14.75
C GLN A 24 -7.62 3.36 -13.45
N MET A 25 -7.06 3.78 -12.32
CA MET A 25 -7.74 3.71 -11.02
C MET A 25 -9.04 4.51 -11.00
N ASP A 26 -9.06 5.70 -11.62
CA ASP A 26 -10.28 6.51 -11.72
C ASP A 26 -11.35 5.82 -12.58
N LEU A 27 -10.94 5.16 -13.67
CA LEU A 27 -11.85 4.39 -14.52
C LEU A 27 -12.39 3.17 -13.79
N PHE A 28 -11.57 2.45 -13.02
CA PHE A 28 -12.02 1.33 -12.20
C PHE A 28 -13.07 1.76 -11.17
N ALA A 29 -12.89 2.92 -10.53
CA ALA A 29 -13.87 3.43 -9.58
C ALA A 29 -15.20 3.74 -10.29
N LYS A 30 -15.15 4.38 -11.46
CA LYS A 30 -16.34 4.73 -12.26
C LYS A 30 -17.09 3.50 -12.79
N SER A 31 -16.40 2.40 -13.04
CA SER A 31 -17.01 1.14 -13.47
C SER A 31 -17.49 0.25 -12.33
N GLY A 32 -17.33 0.67 -11.06
CA GLY A 32 -17.77 -0.11 -9.90
C GLY A 32 -16.91 -1.35 -9.65
N ILE A 33 -15.66 -1.37 -10.13
CA ILE A 33 -14.72 -2.45 -9.83
C ILE A 33 -14.39 -2.43 -8.33
N ARG A 34 -14.11 -3.60 -7.77
CA ARG A 34 -13.59 -3.75 -6.41
C ARG A 34 -12.09 -3.95 -6.49
N VAL A 35 -11.34 -3.24 -5.65
CA VAL A 35 -9.88 -3.36 -5.57
C VAL A 35 -9.50 -4.05 -4.28
N TYR A 36 -8.71 -5.11 -4.40
CA TYR A 36 -8.05 -5.78 -3.28
C TYR A 36 -6.57 -5.46 -3.38
N TYR A 37 -5.98 -4.95 -2.30
CA TYR A 37 -4.56 -4.62 -2.23
C TYR A 37 -3.88 -5.45 -1.15
N ALA A 38 -2.80 -6.11 -1.55
CA ALA A 38 -1.83 -6.74 -0.66
C ALA A 38 -0.46 -6.12 -0.91
N GLY A 39 0.35 -6.05 0.14
CA GLY A 39 1.73 -5.60 0.08
C GLY A 39 2.47 -6.01 1.34
N ASP A 40 3.77 -5.74 1.40
CA ASP A 40 4.59 -6.06 2.56
C ASP A 40 4.05 -5.36 3.82
N LEU A 41 4.12 -6.05 4.96
CA LEU A 41 3.79 -5.49 6.27
C LEU A 41 5.03 -4.83 6.85
N ASP A 42 5.41 -3.74 6.19
CA ASP A 42 6.47 -2.83 6.59
C ASP A 42 5.98 -1.37 6.48
N PRO A 43 6.73 -0.38 6.98
CA PRO A 43 6.22 0.99 7.03
C PRO A 43 5.88 1.59 5.66
N GLU A 44 6.63 1.24 4.62
CA GLU A 44 6.39 1.69 3.25
C GLU A 44 5.14 1.04 2.64
N GLY A 45 4.99 -0.28 2.78
CA GLY A 45 3.84 -1.05 2.31
C GLY A 45 2.54 -0.59 2.97
N ILE A 46 2.53 -0.42 4.29
CA ILE A 46 1.37 0.13 5.02
C ILE A 46 1.03 1.56 4.52
N LEU A 47 2.03 2.41 4.28
CA LEU A 47 1.79 3.77 3.77
C LEU A 47 1.20 3.75 2.35
N ILE A 48 1.69 2.86 1.47
CA ILE A 48 1.15 2.69 0.12
C ILE A 48 -0.30 2.22 0.20
N ALA A 49 -0.59 1.22 1.02
CA ALA A 49 -1.95 0.70 1.25
C ALA A 49 -2.93 1.82 1.63
N GLN A 50 -2.57 2.68 2.59
CA GLN A 50 -3.38 3.83 2.97
C GLN A 50 -3.52 4.86 1.84
N LYS A 51 -2.44 5.20 1.14
CA LYS A 51 -2.52 6.19 0.05
C LYS A 51 -3.43 5.72 -1.08
N LEU A 52 -3.36 4.44 -1.43
CA LEU A 52 -4.24 3.84 -2.43
C LEU A 52 -5.70 3.84 -1.98
N SER A 53 -5.98 3.48 -0.72
CA SER A 53 -7.35 3.50 -0.18
C SER A 53 -7.93 4.93 -0.13
N GLN A 54 -7.10 5.93 0.16
CA GLN A 54 -7.51 7.33 0.15
C GLN A 54 -7.73 7.88 -1.26
N TYR A 55 -6.91 7.44 -2.23
CA TYR A 55 -7.02 7.86 -3.62
C TYR A 55 -8.24 7.23 -4.30
N TYR A 56 -8.37 5.90 -4.22
CA TYR A 56 -9.41 5.15 -4.90
C TYR A 56 -10.79 5.43 -4.30
N LYS A 57 -11.74 5.86 -5.13
CA LYS A 57 -13.10 6.23 -4.68
C LYS A 57 -14.13 5.10 -4.81
N GLY A 58 -13.70 3.92 -5.27
CA GLY A 58 -14.52 2.71 -5.32
C GLY A 58 -14.41 1.85 -4.06
N GLU A 59 -14.86 0.61 -4.16
CA GLU A 59 -14.78 -0.36 -3.06
C GLU A 59 -13.34 -0.89 -2.93
N PHE A 60 -12.68 -0.61 -1.79
CA PHE A 60 -11.28 -0.94 -1.53
C PHE A 60 -11.12 -1.82 -0.30
N HIS A 61 -10.46 -2.96 -0.49
CA HIS A 61 -10.18 -3.94 0.57
C HIS A 61 -8.68 -4.14 0.72
N TYR A 62 -8.24 -4.21 1.97
CA TYR A 62 -6.91 -4.74 2.29
C TYR A 62 -7.00 -6.27 2.25
N TRP A 63 -6.03 -6.92 1.61
CA TRP A 63 -5.97 -8.36 1.44
C TRP A 63 -4.70 -8.89 2.10
N HIS A 64 -4.84 -9.80 3.06
CA HIS A 64 -3.75 -10.31 3.90
C HIS A 64 -2.89 -9.21 4.55
N MET A 65 -3.53 -8.19 5.11
CA MET A 65 -2.86 -7.12 5.85
C MET A 65 -3.39 -6.99 7.29
N GLU A 66 -3.75 -8.12 7.89
CA GLU A 66 -4.25 -8.20 9.26
C GLU A 66 -3.14 -8.66 10.23
N THR A 67 -3.43 -8.57 11.54
CA THR A 67 -2.48 -9.02 12.58
C THR A 67 -2.17 -10.52 12.47
N ALA A 68 -3.15 -11.32 12.04
CA ALA A 68 -2.96 -12.75 11.83
C ALA A 68 -1.92 -13.05 10.73
N ASP A 69 -1.91 -12.26 9.66
CA ASP A 69 -0.92 -12.41 8.58
C ASP A 69 0.48 -12.02 9.08
N TYR A 70 0.57 -10.95 9.88
CA TYR A 70 1.82 -10.50 10.48
C TYR A 70 2.47 -11.56 11.39
N GLU A 71 1.66 -12.18 12.25
CA GLU A 71 2.15 -13.13 13.26
C GLU A 71 2.66 -14.45 12.65
N LYS A 72 2.16 -14.83 11.48
CA LYS A 72 2.52 -16.10 10.81
C LYS A 72 3.89 -16.06 10.14
N CYS A 73 4.26 -14.91 9.58
CA CYS A 73 5.36 -14.82 8.63
C CYS A 73 6.45 -13.81 9.05
N ARG A 74 6.65 -13.65 10.37
CA ARG A 74 7.65 -12.71 10.90
C ARG A 74 9.04 -13.00 10.35
N SER A 75 9.62 -12.03 9.65
CA SER A 75 11.01 -12.12 9.18
C SER A 75 12.01 -11.76 10.29
N GLU A 76 13.29 -12.04 10.07
CA GLU A 76 14.38 -11.53 10.91
C GLU A 76 14.80 -10.10 10.52
N GLU A 77 14.18 -9.48 9.50
CA GLU A 77 14.53 -8.12 9.08
C GLU A 77 14.03 -7.10 10.11
N VAL A 78 14.98 -6.46 10.79
CA VAL A 78 14.73 -5.37 11.73
C VAL A 78 14.48 -4.06 10.97
N ILE A 79 13.37 -3.41 11.28
CA ILE A 79 13.00 -2.13 10.69
C ILE A 79 13.78 -1.00 11.38
N SER A 80 14.46 -0.18 10.58
CA SER A 80 15.21 0.95 11.11
C SER A 80 14.30 1.99 11.80
N PRO A 81 14.76 2.69 12.84
CA PRO A 81 13.98 3.75 13.50
C PRO A 81 13.50 4.85 12.55
N LYS A 82 14.26 5.14 11.49
CA LYS A 82 13.88 6.11 10.46
C LYS A 82 12.63 5.65 9.68
N ARG A 83 12.55 4.37 9.34
CA ARG A 83 11.40 3.77 8.66
C ARG A 83 10.20 3.70 9.59
N MET A 84 10.39 3.37 10.87
CA MET A 84 9.32 3.34 11.88
C MET A 84 8.54 4.65 11.97
N LYS A 85 9.20 5.81 11.84
CA LYS A 85 8.51 7.13 11.83
C LYS A 85 7.49 7.30 10.71
N ILE A 86 7.50 6.46 9.69
CA ILE A 86 6.48 6.49 8.64
C ILE A 86 5.12 6.06 9.21
N LEU A 87 5.11 5.13 10.18
CA LEU A 87 3.89 4.59 10.80
C LEU A 87 3.07 5.65 11.55
N GLU A 88 3.73 6.68 12.06
CA GLU A 88 3.09 7.86 12.68
C GLU A 88 2.14 8.59 11.72
N ARG A 89 2.31 8.42 10.40
CA ARG A 89 1.46 9.04 9.36
C ARG A 89 0.24 8.20 9.00
N ILE A 90 0.13 6.99 9.54
CA ILE A 90 -1.01 6.11 9.28
C ILE A 90 -2.19 6.58 10.12
N THR A 91 -3.30 6.85 9.45
CA THR A 91 -4.56 7.36 10.01
C THR A 91 -5.75 6.47 9.70
N ASP A 92 -5.65 5.56 8.74
CA ASP A 92 -6.70 4.58 8.45
C ASP A 92 -6.78 3.56 9.61
N GLY A 93 -7.90 3.58 10.33
CA GLY A 93 -8.13 2.72 11.50
C GLY A 93 -8.08 1.23 11.19
N ARG A 94 -8.33 0.81 9.95
CA ARG A 94 -8.26 -0.60 9.54
C ARG A 94 -6.83 -1.15 9.57
N LEU A 95 -5.83 -0.28 9.40
CA LEU A 95 -4.41 -0.65 9.43
C LEU A 95 -3.81 -0.54 10.83
N LYS A 96 -4.49 0.09 11.80
CA LYS A 96 -3.92 0.28 13.14
C LYS A 96 -3.54 -1.01 13.87
N PRO A 97 -4.37 -2.07 13.83
CA PRO A 97 -3.99 -3.33 14.46
C PRO A 97 -2.64 -3.88 13.96
N VAL A 98 -2.38 -3.86 12.65
CA VAL A 98 -1.10 -4.35 12.10
C VAL A 98 0.05 -3.36 12.35
N VAL A 99 -0.21 -2.06 12.34
CA VAL A 99 0.79 -1.04 12.72
C VAL A 99 1.28 -1.26 14.15
N ASP A 100 0.37 -1.52 15.10
CA ASP A 100 0.72 -1.76 16.49
C ASP A 100 1.64 -2.99 16.62
N ARG A 101 1.41 -4.04 15.81
CA ARG A 101 2.29 -5.23 15.76
C ARG A 101 3.67 -4.89 15.20
N ILE A 102 3.74 -4.12 14.11
CA ILE A 102 5.01 -3.69 13.53
C ILE A 102 5.79 -2.82 14.54
N GLU A 103 5.11 -1.96 15.30
CA GLU A 103 5.72 -1.14 16.36
C GLU A 103 6.18 -1.95 17.56
N GLU A 104 5.42 -2.97 17.96
CA GLU A 104 5.76 -3.86 19.07
C GLU A 104 6.98 -4.73 18.75
N TYR A 105 7.02 -5.35 17.57
CA TYR A 105 8.05 -6.32 17.21
C TYR A 105 9.21 -5.73 16.42
N GLY A 106 9.02 -4.59 15.76
CA GLY A 106 10.07 -3.90 15.00
C GLY A 106 10.60 -4.67 13.80
N THR A 107 9.82 -5.61 13.25
CA THR A 107 10.25 -6.47 12.12
C THR A 107 9.27 -6.40 10.95
N ALA A 108 9.78 -6.58 9.73
CA ALA A 108 8.98 -6.61 8.51
C ALA A 108 8.42 -8.00 8.23
N VAL A 109 7.34 -8.07 7.45
CA VAL A 109 6.83 -9.32 6.84
C VAL A 109 6.67 -9.09 5.35
N TYR A 110 7.29 -9.96 4.55
CA TYR A 110 7.17 -9.89 3.10
C TYR A 110 5.95 -10.65 2.60
N GLN A 111 5.30 -10.09 1.58
CA GLN A 111 4.09 -10.65 0.99
C GLN A 111 4.33 -12.03 0.37
N GLU A 112 5.53 -12.32 -0.14
CA GLU A 112 5.86 -13.66 -0.66
C GLU A 112 5.78 -14.77 0.40
N MET A 113 5.94 -14.44 1.68
CA MET A 113 5.92 -15.43 2.76
C MET A 113 4.51 -15.94 3.06
N LEU A 114 3.48 -15.25 2.56
CA LEU A 114 2.06 -15.58 2.75
C LEU A 114 1.51 -16.45 1.61
N VAL A 115 2.30 -16.74 0.57
CA VAL A 115 1.85 -17.42 -0.66
C VAL A 115 1.40 -18.86 -0.43
N GLU A 116 1.94 -19.56 0.58
CA GLU A 116 1.51 -20.93 0.90
C GLU A 116 0.07 -21.02 1.43
N GLU A 117 -0.53 -19.89 1.82
CA GLU A 117 -1.90 -19.81 2.33
C GLU A 117 -2.92 -19.21 1.34
N MET A 118 -2.49 -18.88 0.12
CA MET A 118 -3.32 -18.25 -0.92
C MET A 118 -4.13 -19.26 -1.76
#